data_AF-A0A6G0XH36-F1
#
_entry.id   AF-A0A6G0XH36-F1
#
_cell.length_a   1.000
_cell.length_b   1.000
_cell.length_c   1.000
_cell.angle_alpha   90.00
_cell.angle_beta   90.00
_cell.angle_gamma   90.00
#
_symmetry.space_group_name_H-M   'P 1'
#
loop_
_entity.id
_entity.type
_entity.pdbx_description
1 polymer ?
#
loop_
_entity_poly.entity_id
_entity_poly.type
_entity_poly.pdbx_seq_one_letter_code
_entity_poly.pdbx_strand_id
1 'polypeptide(L)'
;MASSNKTGIKKVPKPNVFLDWLLVSIIAAEGVVICRILPQDLLLMLGGLIVVVAIAVWAIKAIFRAGGGYISRYHLKHLGDPLRKEVTMKKFCDQSWQLVIHASMTVLELAVIYDEPWWHDTTTLWNPQSPTCDFPEQKFMTKLLYMIQLAIWIYTAFSCKFLEEIRKDYLIMMTHHAFTIALVSWSYAMGFLPVGVLVLIIHDASDIPLDLVKMANYMKLEDRKGWYLSEIFFS
;
A
#
# COMPACT_ATOMS: atom_id res chain seq x y z
N MET A 1 17.38 12.86 46.49
CA MET A 1 16.34 11.89 46.12
C MET A 1 15.96 12.13 44.67
N ALA A 2 16.46 11.29 43.75
CA ALA A 2 16.17 11.41 42.32
C ALA A 2 14.80 10.77 42.02
N SER A 3 13.84 11.54 41.50
CA SER A 3 12.55 11.01 41.08
C SER A 3 12.73 10.19 39.80
N SER A 4 12.48 8.90 39.89
CA SER A 4 12.33 7.98 38.76
C SER A 4 11.17 8.46 37.89
N ASN A 5 11.48 9.12 36.77
CA ASN A 5 10.50 9.48 35.77
C ASN A 5 10.17 8.22 34.96
N LYS A 6 9.16 7.46 35.41
CA LYS A 6 8.62 6.32 34.68
C LYS A 6 7.99 6.85 33.39
N THR A 7 8.68 6.70 32.27
CA THR A 7 8.13 6.90 30.93
C THR A 7 7.09 5.80 30.66
N GLY A 8 5.88 5.99 31.19
CA GLY A 8 4.75 5.13 30.91
C GLY A 8 4.50 5.13 29.40
N ILE A 9 4.70 3.98 28.76
CA ILE A 9 4.33 3.77 27.35
C ILE A 9 2.82 4.05 27.26
N LYS A 10 2.45 5.19 26.65
CA LYS A 10 1.04 5.50 26.38
C LYS A 10 0.50 4.39 25.47
N LYS A 11 -0.33 3.50 26.02
CA LYS A 11 -1.03 2.48 25.24
C LYS A 11 -1.89 3.19 24.18
N VAL A 12 -1.78 2.74 22.93
CA VAL A 12 -2.67 3.21 21.86
C VAL A 12 -4.10 2.85 22.25
N PRO A 13 -5.05 3.81 22.25
CA PRO A 13 -6.44 3.52 22.57
C PRO A 13 -6.99 2.53 21.55
N LYS A 14 -7.81 1.58 22.03
CA LYS A 14 -8.49 0.63 21.12
C LYS A 14 -9.42 1.41 20.18
N PRO A 15 -9.52 1.02 18.91
CA PRO A 15 -10.43 1.65 17.97
C PRO A 15 -11.87 1.51 18.44
N ASN A 16 -12.72 2.44 18.02
CA ASN A 16 -14.16 2.38 18.29
C ASN A 16 -14.73 1.10 17.65
N VAL A 17 -15.28 0.21 18.49
CA VAL A 17 -15.74 -1.13 18.07
C VAL A 17 -16.84 -1.04 17.02
N PHE A 18 -17.75 -0.08 17.13
CA PHE A 18 -18.82 0.10 16.14
C PHE A 18 -18.26 0.51 14.78
N LEU A 19 -17.34 1.48 14.75
CA LEU A 19 -16.70 1.93 13.51
C LEU A 19 -15.85 0.83 12.87
N ASP A 20 -15.14 0.06 13.68
CA ASP A 20 -14.36 -1.10 13.24
C ASP A 20 -15.25 -2.16 12.56
N TRP A 21 -16.36 -2.55 13.21
CA TRP A 21 -17.33 -3.48 12.63
C TRP A 21 -17.98 -2.94 11.35
N LEU A 22 -18.30 -1.65 11.31
CA LEU A 22 -18.85 -1.00 10.13
C LEU A 22 -17.88 -1.10 8.95
N LEU A 23 -16.60 -0.75 9.15
CA LEU A 23 -15.58 -0.79 8.10
C LEU A 23 -15.33 -2.21 7.60
N VAL A 24 -15.25 -3.20 8.50
CA VAL A 24 -15.12 -4.61 8.11
C VAL A 24 -16.33 -5.08 7.31
N SER A 25 -17.54 -4.64 7.68
CA SER A 25 -18.76 -4.98 6.96
C SER A 25 -18.81 -4.35 5.57
N ILE A 26 -18.32 -3.12 5.41
CA ILE A 26 -18.19 -2.45 4.12
C ILE A 26 -17.21 -3.22 3.22
N ILE A 27 -16.02 -3.56 3.71
CA ILE A 27 -15.04 -4.34 2.93
C ILE A 27 -15.58 -5.72 2.57
N ALA A 28 -16.32 -6.38 3.47
CA ALA A 28 -16.97 -7.65 3.18
C ALA A 28 -18.05 -7.51 2.09
N ALA A 29 -18.84 -6.43 2.12
CA ALA A 29 -19.83 -6.13 1.08
C ALA A 29 -19.15 -5.88 -0.28
N GLU A 30 -18.05 -5.11 -0.32
CA GLU A 30 -17.24 -4.93 -1.52
C GLU A 30 -16.68 -6.28 -2.03
N GLY A 31 -16.29 -7.19 -1.13
CA GLY A 31 -15.90 -8.55 -1.50
C GLY A 31 -17.01 -9.31 -2.24
N VAL A 32 -18.27 -9.19 -1.80
CA VAL A 32 -19.43 -9.77 -2.49
C VAL A 32 -19.61 -9.13 -3.87
N VAL A 33 -19.47 -7.81 -3.96
CA VAL A 33 -19.58 -7.04 -5.21
C VAL A 33 -18.51 -7.50 -6.22
N ILE A 34 -17.25 -7.64 -5.79
CA ILE A 34 -16.14 -8.18 -6.59
C ILE A 34 -16.47 -9.58 -7.12
N CYS A 35 -16.98 -10.48 -6.28
CA CYS A 35 -17.37 -11.83 -6.70
C CYS A 35 -18.54 -11.85 -7.70
N ARG A 36 -19.31 -10.77 -7.82
CA ARG A 36 -20.40 -10.65 -8.80
C ARG A 36 -19.97 -9.99 -10.10
N ILE A 37 -19.03 -9.05 -10.04
CA ILE A 37 -18.56 -8.29 -11.20
C ILE A 37 -17.51 -9.07 -11.99
N LEU A 38 -16.55 -9.69 -11.28
CA LEU A 38 -15.41 -10.33 -11.95
C LEU A 38 -15.80 -11.69 -12.54
N PRO A 39 -15.39 -11.99 -13.79
CA PRO A 39 -15.52 -13.32 -14.35
C PRO A 39 -14.62 -14.33 -13.62
N GLN A 40 -14.94 -15.61 -13.74
CA GLN A 40 -14.34 -16.68 -12.93
C GLN A 40 -12.82 -16.79 -13.10
N ASP A 41 -12.29 -16.57 -14.30
CA ASP A 41 -10.86 -16.56 -14.59
C ASP A 41 -10.13 -15.45 -13.84
N LEU A 42 -10.71 -14.24 -13.80
CA LEU A 42 -10.14 -13.12 -13.05
C LEU A 42 -10.28 -13.30 -11.53
N LEU A 43 -11.35 -13.95 -11.05
CA LEU A 43 -11.46 -14.31 -9.63
C LEU A 43 -10.39 -15.31 -9.19
N LEU A 44 -10.09 -16.32 -10.03
CA LEU A 44 -9.00 -17.26 -9.76
C LEU A 44 -7.64 -16.57 -9.80
N MET A 45 -7.43 -15.67 -10.77
CA MET A 45 -6.23 -14.84 -10.84
C MET A 45 -6.06 -13.99 -9.57
N LEU A 46 -7.12 -13.30 -9.13
CA LEU A 46 -7.12 -12.48 -7.91
C LEU A 46 -6.76 -13.32 -6.68
N GLY A 47 -7.37 -14.49 -6.50
CA GLY A 47 -7.05 -15.39 -5.40
C GLY A 47 -5.59 -15.85 -5.40
N GLY A 48 -5.05 -16.22 -6.57
CA GLY A 48 -3.64 -16.56 -6.73
C GLY A 48 -2.71 -15.39 -6.41
N LEU A 49 -3.05 -14.18 -6.87
CA LEU A 49 -2.27 -12.97 -6.64
C LEU A 49 -2.23 -12.56 -5.17
N ILE A 50 -3.31 -12.74 -4.40
CA ILE A 50 -3.31 -12.49 -2.95
C ILE A 50 -2.24 -13.36 -2.25
N VAL A 51 -2.11 -14.62 -2.65
CA VAL A 51 -1.08 -15.54 -2.12
C VAL A 51 0.31 -15.08 -2.55
N VAL A 52 0.49 -14.69 -3.82
CA VAL A 52 1.76 -14.16 -4.33
C VAL A 52 2.19 -12.91 -3.56
N VAL A 53 1.28 -11.97 -3.32
CA VAL A 53 1.53 -10.75 -2.53
C VAL A 53 1.95 -11.12 -1.11
N ALA A 54 1.26 -12.06 -0.46
CA ALA A 54 1.62 -12.50 0.89
C ALA A 54 3.05 -13.07 0.96
N ILE A 55 3.43 -13.89 -0.02
CA ILE A 55 4.79 -14.46 -0.12
C ILE A 55 5.82 -13.36 -0.39
N ALA A 56 5.52 -12.44 -1.31
CA ALA A 56 6.40 -11.33 -1.65
C ALA A 56 6.66 -10.42 -0.43
N VAL A 57 5.60 -10.05 0.30
CA VAL A 57 5.72 -9.23 1.52
C VAL A 57 6.57 -9.93 2.57
N TRP A 58 6.38 -11.23 2.79
CA TRP A 58 7.21 -12.00 3.71
C TRP A 58 8.69 -12.01 3.27
N ALA A 59 8.96 -12.27 1.99
CA ALA A 59 10.31 -12.33 1.45
C ALA A 59 11.02 -10.97 1.53
N ILE A 60 10.34 -9.89 1.14
CA ILE A 60 10.88 -8.52 1.20
C ILE A 60 11.20 -8.15 2.65
N LYS A 61 10.27 -8.39 3.60
CA LYS A 61 10.53 -8.14 5.02
C LYS A 61 11.76 -8.92 5.52
N ALA A 62 11.93 -10.18 5.13
CA ALA A 62 13.09 -10.97 5.51
C ALA A 62 14.42 -10.40 4.96
N ILE A 63 14.43 -10.03 3.67
CA ILE A 63 15.60 -9.43 3.00
C ILE A 63 15.98 -8.10 3.67
N PHE A 64 15.02 -7.20 3.87
CA PHE A 64 15.29 -5.89 4.48
C PHE A 64 15.66 -5.99 5.96
N ARG A 65 15.13 -6.97 6.69
CA ARG A 65 15.56 -7.25 8.07
C ARG A 65 17.03 -7.65 8.13
N ALA A 66 17.46 -8.54 7.24
CA ALA A 66 18.85 -8.99 7.17
C ALA A 66 19.79 -7.87 6.69
N GLY A 67 19.49 -7.26 5.54
CA GLY A 67 20.30 -6.21 4.93
C GLY A 67 20.32 -4.91 5.74
N GLY A 68 19.15 -4.43 6.16
CA GLY A 68 19.02 -3.25 7.02
C GLY A 68 19.71 -3.45 8.37
N GLY A 69 19.58 -4.64 8.98
CA GLY A 69 20.31 -4.97 10.19
C GLY A 69 21.83 -4.97 10.01
N TYR A 70 22.33 -5.48 8.89
CA TYR A 70 23.75 -5.42 8.55
C TYR A 70 24.24 -3.98 8.37
N ILE A 71 23.53 -3.17 7.58
CA ILE A 71 23.86 -1.75 7.36
C ILE A 71 23.85 -0.99 8.70
N SER A 72 22.82 -1.17 9.52
CA SER A 72 22.67 -0.51 10.81
C SER A 72 23.84 -0.82 11.77
N ARG A 73 24.22 -2.10 11.86
CA ARG A 73 25.28 -2.54 12.78
C ARG A 73 26.68 -2.13 12.36
N TYR A 74 26.98 -2.15 11.06
CA TYR A 74 28.34 -1.96 10.55
C TYR A 74 28.59 -0.58 9.96
N HIS A 75 27.65 -0.02 9.21
CA HIS A 75 27.81 1.26 8.53
C HIS A 75 27.24 2.43 9.35
N LEU A 76 26.13 2.22 10.07
CA LEU A 76 25.48 3.25 10.89
C LEU A 76 25.81 3.13 12.38
N LYS A 77 26.90 2.43 12.73
CA LYS A 77 27.35 2.30 14.12
C LYS A 77 27.63 3.66 14.76
N HIS A 78 28.11 4.63 13.98
CA HIS A 78 28.34 6.01 14.42
C HIS A 78 27.05 6.74 14.84
N LEU A 79 25.88 6.28 14.37
CA LEU A 79 24.54 6.77 14.76
C LEU A 79 23.90 5.95 15.88
N GLY A 80 24.65 5.00 16.46
CA GLY A 80 24.26 4.17 17.58
C GLY A 80 23.41 2.96 17.20
N ASP A 81 23.65 2.35 16.04
CA ASP A 81 22.92 1.17 15.52
C ASP A 81 21.38 1.41 15.52
N PRO A 82 20.89 2.29 14.62
CA PRO A 82 19.50 2.77 14.60
C PRO A 82 18.43 1.66 14.67
N LEU A 83 18.65 0.55 13.97
CA LEU A 83 17.73 -0.57 13.86
C LEU A 83 17.96 -1.66 14.94
N ARG A 84 18.79 -1.40 15.95
CA ARG A 84 19.04 -2.36 17.05
C ARG A 84 17.77 -2.75 17.81
N LYS A 85 16.84 -1.81 17.97
CA LYS A 85 15.58 -2.04 18.69
C LYS A 85 14.60 -2.77 17.78
N GLU A 86 14.05 -3.89 18.26
CA GLU A 86 13.09 -4.70 17.51
C GLU A 86 11.87 -3.93 16.99
N VAL A 87 11.37 -2.97 17.78
CA VAL A 87 10.25 -2.12 17.35
C VAL A 87 10.63 -1.24 16.16
N THR A 88 11.84 -0.67 16.13
CA THR A 88 12.31 0.14 15.00
C THR A 88 12.59 -0.73 13.79
N MET A 89 13.20 -1.90 13.98
CA MET A 89 13.44 -2.88 12.92
C MET A 89 12.12 -3.32 12.26
N LYS A 90 11.09 -3.63 13.07
CA LYS A 90 9.76 -3.99 12.57
C LYS A 90 9.17 -2.88 11.72
N LYS A 91 9.17 -1.64 12.21
CA LYS A 91 8.69 -0.48 11.44
C LYS A 91 9.45 -0.26 10.14
N PHE A 92 10.78 -0.42 10.15
CA PHE A 92 11.60 -0.36 8.96
C PHE A 92 11.23 -1.43 7.94
N CYS A 93 11.04 -2.68 8.38
CA CYS A 93 10.62 -3.78 7.50
C CYS A 93 9.19 -3.58 6.98
N ASP A 94 8.28 -3.11 7.84
CA ASP A 94 6.90 -2.81 7.47
C ASP A 94 6.83 -1.66 6.44
N GLN A 95 7.75 -0.70 6.50
CA GLN A 95 7.83 0.36 5.49
C GLN A 95 8.52 -0.09 4.21
N SER A 96 9.50 -0.98 4.29
CA SER A 96 10.29 -1.40 3.13
C SER A 96 9.49 -2.20 2.11
N TRP A 97 8.55 -3.06 2.54
CA TRP A 97 7.74 -3.79 1.57
C TRP A 97 6.73 -2.88 0.86
N GLN A 98 6.23 -1.83 1.53
CA GLN A 98 5.41 -0.80 0.92
C GLN A 98 6.20 -0.08 -0.18
N LEU A 99 7.42 0.38 0.14
CA LEU A 99 8.31 1.02 -0.83
C LEU A 99 8.53 0.14 -2.07
N VAL A 100 8.84 -1.14 -1.87
CA VAL A 100 9.10 -2.07 -2.97
C VAL A 100 7.84 -2.28 -3.82
N ILE A 101 6.67 -2.43 -3.19
CA ILE A 101 5.40 -2.54 -3.91
C ILE A 101 5.14 -1.27 -4.71
N HIS A 102 5.11 -0.09 -4.08
CA HIS A 102 4.84 1.19 -4.75
C HIS A 102 5.80 1.44 -5.92
N ALA A 103 7.10 1.19 -5.74
CA ALA A 103 8.09 1.33 -6.81
C ALA A 103 7.86 0.32 -7.95
N SER A 104 7.60 -0.95 -7.63
CA SER A 104 7.37 -1.99 -8.64
C SER A 104 6.07 -1.79 -9.41
N MET A 105 5.01 -1.35 -8.74
CA MET A 105 3.72 -1.06 -9.35
C MET A 105 3.81 0.18 -10.24
N THR A 106 4.47 1.26 -9.78
CA THR A 106 4.73 2.45 -10.60
C THR A 106 5.43 2.09 -11.92
N VAL A 107 6.41 1.20 -11.88
CA VAL A 107 7.10 0.71 -13.09
C VAL A 107 6.16 -0.12 -13.98
N LEU A 108 5.34 -1.00 -13.38
CA LEU A 108 4.35 -1.79 -14.11
C LEU A 108 3.28 -0.91 -14.77
N GLU A 109 2.76 0.09 -14.07
CA GLU A 109 1.79 1.05 -14.61
C GLU A 109 2.37 1.84 -15.77
N LEU A 110 3.60 2.36 -15.65
CA LEU A 110 4.27 3.03 -16.76
C LEU A 110 4.41 2.11 -17.98
N ALA A 111 4.74 0.83 -17.75
CA ALA A 111 4.83 -0.16 -18.83
C ALA A 111 3.47 -0.47 -19.47
N VAL A 112 2.40 -0.53 -18.67
CA VAL A 112 1.02 -0.71 -19.16
C VAL A 112 0.59 0.50 -20.00
N ILE A 113 0.74 1.71 -19.45
CA ILE A 113 0.30 2.97 -20.10
C ILE A 113 1.02 3.20 -21.43
N TYR A 114 2.30 2.84 -21.54
CA TYR A 114 3.14 3.18 -22.68
C TYR A 114 2.56 2.81 -24.04
N ASP A 115 1.83 1.69 -24.13
CA ASP A 115 1.29 1.16 -25.38
C ASP A 115 -0.25 1.22 -25.42
N GLU A 116 -0.89 1.98 -24.54
CA GLU A 116 -2.36 2.06 -24.49
C GLU A 116 -2.93 3.09 -25.49
N PRO A 117 -3.93 2.76 -26.32
CA PRO A 117 -4.48 3.68 -27.32
C PRO A 117 -5.04 4.97 -26.73
N TRP A 118 -5.67 4.90 -25.56
CA TRP A 118 -6.22 6.06 -24.84
C TRP A 118 -5.15 7.00 -24.29
N TRP A 119 -3.88 6.55 -24.19
CA TRP A 119 -2.78 7.41 -23.77
C TRP A 119 -2.37 8.40 -24.86
N HIS A 120 -2.54 8.03 -26.13
CA HIS A 120 -2.27 8.91 -27.27
C HIS A 120 -3.34 10.00 -27.47
N ASP A 121 -4.56 9.78 -26.99
CA ASP A 121 -5.64 10.78 -26.96
C ASP A 121 -6.43 10.70 -25.64
N THR A 122 -5.96 11.47 -24.65
CA THR A 122 -6.55 11.51 -23.30
C THR A 122 -7.93 12.18 -23.26
N THR A 123 -8.40 12.80 -24.35
CA THR A 123 -9.76 13.37 -24.39
C THR A 123 -10.85 12.30 -24.37
N THR A 124 -10.49 11.07 -24.77
CA THR A 124 -11.39 9.90 -24.81
C THR A 124 -11.50 9.15 -23.49
N LEU A 125 -10.66 9.48 -22.51
CA LEU A 125 -10.49 8.75 -21.24
C LEU A 125 -11.79 8.61 -20.43
N TRP A 126 -12.67 9.60 -20.51
CA TRP A 126 -13.96 9.64 -19.80
C TRP A 126 -15.12 8.99 -20.58
N ASN A 127 -14.86 8.46 -21.77
CA ASN A 127 -15.85 7.82 -22.63
C ASN A 127 -15.53 6.32 -22.76
N PRO A 128 -16.14 5.46 -21.91
CA PRO A 128 -15.94 4.01 -21.98
C PRO A 128 -16.34 3.39 -23.33
N GLN A 129 -17.20 4.06 -24.09
CA GLN A 129 -17.64 3.63 -25.42
C GLN A 129 -16.70 4.11 -26.55
N SER A 130 -15.63 4.84 -26.22
CA SER A 130 -14.62 5.22 -27.20
C SER A 130 -13.89 3.97 -27.72
N PRO A 131 -13.59 3.86 -29.03
CA PRO A 131 -12.80 2.76 -29.57
C PRO A 131 -11.41 2.59 -28.93
N THR A 132 -10.85 3.67 -28.37
CA THR A 132 -9.56 3.67 -27.65
C THR A 132 -9.67 3.15 -26.21
N CYS A 133 -10.88 3.08 -25.66
CA CYS A 133 -11.19 2.73 -24.28
C CYS A 133 -12.05 1.45 -24.19
N ASP A 134 -12.34 0.79 -25.33
CA ASP A 134 -13.37 -0.24 -25.41
C ASP A 134 -13.08 -1.44 -24.48
N PHE A 135 -14.12 -1.88 -23.79
CA PHE A 135 -14.12 -2.99 -22.84
C PHE A 135 -15.13 -4.05 -23.31
N PRO A 136 -14.78 -5.36 -23.35
CA PRO A 136 -13.66 -6.02 -22.68
C PRO A 136 -12.39 -6.23 -23.54
N GLU A 137 -12.23 -5.52 -24.65
CA GLU A 137 -11.08 -5.68 -25.56
C GLU A 137 -9.74 -5.13 -25.00
N GLN A 138 -9.77 -4.46 -23.84
CA GLN A 138 -8.57 -4.03 -23.11
C GLN A 138 -7.53 -5.15 -22.91
N LYS A 139 -6.26 -4.76 -23.01
CA LYS A 139 -5.10 -5.65 -22.99
C LYS A 139 -5.05 -6.50 -21.72
N PHE A 140 -4.53 -7.72 -21.86
CA PHE A 140 -4.30 -8.63 -20.73
C PHE A 140 -3.49 -7.97 -19.60
N MET A 141 -2.48 -7.17 -19.95
CA MET A 141 -1.64 -6.46 -18.98
C MET A 141 -2.42 -5.47 -18.11
N THR A 142 -3.42 -4.79 -18.68
CA THR A 142 -4.29 -3.85 -17.95
C THR A 142 -5.21 -4.61 -16.97
N LYS A 143 -5.75 -5.76 -17.40
CA LYS A 143 -6.53 -6.65 -16.50
C LYS A 143 -5.65 -7.20 -15.38
N LEU A 144 -4.43 -7.65 -15.71
CA LEU A 144 -3.47 -8.16 -14.74
C LEU A 144 -3.10 -7.08 -13.71
N LEU A 145 -2.79 -5.86 -14.14
CA LEU A 145 -2.51 -4.72 -13.27
C LEU A 145 -3.65 -4.48 -12.27
N TYR A 146 -4.89 -4.43 -12.75
CA TYR A 146 -6.07 -4.26 -11.89
C TYR A 146 -6.20 -5.38 -10.85
N MET A 147 -5.97 -6.63 -11.25
CA MET A 147 -6.06 -7.77 -10.32
C MET A 147 -4.92 -7.76 -9.30
N ILE A 148 -3.71 -7.36 -9.70
CA ILE A 148 -2.57 -7.22 -8.77
C ILE A 148 -2.87 -6.12 -7.76
N GLN A 149 -3.34 -4.95 -8.20
CA GLN A 149 -3.62 -3.84 -7.30
C GLN A 149 -4.77 -4.14 -6.34
N LEU A 150 -5.84 -4.77 -6.83
CA LEU A 150 -6.91 -5.25 -5.99
C LEU A 150 -6.43 -6.29 -4.96
N ALA A 151 -5.54 -7.22 -5.36
CA ALA A 151 -4.93 -8.18 -4.45
C ALA A 151 -4.08 -7.50 -3.36
N ILE A 152 -3.30 -6.48 -3.72
CA ILE A 152 -2.49 -5.70 -2.79
C ILE A 152 -3.39 -5.00 -1.76
N TRP A 153 -4.46 -4.32 -2.18
CA TRP A 153 -5.32 -3.63 -1.21
C TRP A 153 -6.13 -4.57 -0.32
N ILE A 154 -6.60 -5.71 -0.86
CA ILE A 154 -7.25 -6.75 -0.03
C ILE A 154 -6.25 -7.31 0.99
N TYR A 155 -5.03 -7.64 0.56
CA TYR A 155 -3.98 -8.13 1.46
C TYR A 155 -3.63 -7.10 2.54
N THR A 156 -3.50 -5.82 2.18
CA THR A 156 -3.12 -4.76 3.13
C THR A 156 -4.23 -4.43 4.10
N ALA A 157 -5.50 -4.45 3.68
CA ALA A 157 -6.64 -4.38 4.59
C ALA A 157 -6.66 -5.55 5.60
N PHE A 158 -6.41 -6.77 5.12
CA PHE A 158 -6.29 -7.96 5.96
C PHE A 158 -5.10 -7.85 6.93
N SER A 159 -3.93 -7.41 6.44
CA SER A 159 -2.72 -7.19 7.24
C SER A 159 -2.98 -6.16 8.34
N CYS A 160 -3.59 -5.02 7.99
CA CYS A 160 -3.94 -3.96 8.93
C CYS A 160 -4.85 -4.45 10.05
N LYS A 161 -5.82 -5.33 9.73
CA LYS A 161 -6.78 -5.88 10.70
C LYS A 161 -6.19 -6.98 11.60
N PHE A 162 -5.42 -7.91 11.03
CA PHE A 162 -5.12 -9.18 11.69
C PHE A 162 -3.62 -9.42 11.95
N LEU A 163 -2.72 -8.83 11.16
CA LEU A 163 -1.29 -9.12 11.22
C LEU A 163 -0.48 -8.00 11.88
N GLU A 164 -0.92 -6.76 11.71
CA GLU A 164 -0.21 -5.58 12.19
C GLU A 164 -0.64 -5.16 13.61
N GLU A 165 0.25 -4.46 14.30
CA GLU A 165 -0.10 -3.84 15.59
C GLU A 165 -1.01 -2.65 15.34
N ILE A 166 -2.11 -2.57 16.09
CA ILE A 166 -3.05 -1.45 15.98
C ILE A 166 -2.34 -0.14 16.31
N ARG A 167 -2.27 0.72 15.30
CA ARG A 167 -1.74 2.07 15.38
C ARG A 167 -2.86 3.09 15.60
N LYS A 168 -2.50 4.34 15.94
CA LYS A 168 -3.48 5.42 16.18
C LYS A 168 -4.29 5.76 14.92
N ASP A 169 -3.71 5.56 13.75
CA ASP A 169 -4.28 5.82 12.42
C ASP A 169 -5.09 4.63 11.88
N TYR A 170 -5.31 3.57 12.67
CA TYR A 170 -5.97 2.33 12.24
C TYR A 170 -7.30 2.57 11.49
N LEU A 171 -8.22 3.34 12.06
CA LEU A 171 -9.53 3.59 11.44
C LEU A 171 -9.41 4.38 10.13
N ILE A 172 -8.43 5.28 10.04
CA ILE A 172 -8.16 6.06 8.82
C ILE A 172 -7.63 5.13 7.73
N MET A 173 -6.68 4.25 8.05
CA MET A 173 -6.14 3.28 7.09
C MET A 173 -7.18 2.26 6.63
N MET A 174 -8.00 1.72 7.54
CA MET A 174 -9.08 0.82 7.17
C MET A 174 -10.13 1.50 6.28
N THR A 175 -10.44 2.77 6.56
CA THR A 175 -11.33 3.57 5.70
C THR A 175 -10.72 3.78 4.32
N HIS A 176 -9.42 4.11 4.26
CA HIS A 176 -8.69 4.23 3.00
C HIS A 176 -8.75 2.94 2.19
N HIS A 177 -8.49 1.77 2.80
CA HIS A 177 -8.60 0.48 2.11
C HIS A 177 -10.01 0.19 1.60
N ALA A 178 -11.05 0.53 2.37
CA ALA A 178 -12.42 0.39 1.90
C ALA A 178 -12.67 1.23 0.63
N PHE A 179 -12.20 2.48 0.62
CA PHE A 179 -12.33 3.35 -0.55
C PHE A 179 -11.50 2.88 -1.75
N THR A 180 -10.25 2.45 -1.58
CA THR A 180 -9.42 2.01 -2.71
C THR A 180 -9.94 0.72 -3.34
N ILE A 181 -10.37 -0.24 -2.52
CA ILE A 181 -11.02 -1.48 -3.00
C ILE A 181 -12.31 -1.15 -3.76
N ALA A 182 -13.15 -0.25 -3.24
CA ALA A 182 -14.36 0.19 -3.93
C ALA A 182 -14.01 0.91 -5.25
N LEU A 183 -13.09 1.87 -5.25
CA LEU A 183 -12.74 2.63 -6.45
C LEU A 183 -12.26 1.73 -7.58
N VAL A 184 -11.44 0.72 -7.29
CA VAL A 184 -10.95 -0.18 -8.34
C VAL A 184 -11.95 -1.23 -8.78
N SER A 185 -12.74 -1.80 -7.87
CA SER A 185 -13.82 -2.71 -8.25
C SER A 185 -14.90 -2.02 -9.10
N TRP A 186 -15.30 -0.80 -8.72
CA TRP A 186 -16.28 -0.01 -9.46
C TRP A 186 -15.72 0.59 -10.75
N SER A 187 -14.45 1.01 -10.78
CA SER A 187 -13.77 1.41 -12.02
C SER A 187 -13.80 0.28 -13.04
N TYR A 188 -13.51 -0.94 -12.60
CA TYR A 188 -13.61 -2.13 -13.44
C TYR A 188 -15.06 -2.38 -13.90
N ALA A 189 -16.04 -2.34 -12.98
CA ALA A 189 -17.44 -2.61 -13.27
C ALA A 189 -18.05 -1.65 -14.31
N MET A 190 -17.65 -0.38 -14.26
CA MET A 190 -18.15 0.68 -15.11
C MET A 190 -17.31 0.89 -16.39
N GLY A 191 -16.21 0.16 -16.55
CA GLY A 191 -15.34 0.28 -17.72
C GLY A 191 -14.43 1.53 -17.72
N PHE A 192 -14.23 2.19 -16.58
CA PHE A 192 -13.35 3.36 -16.44
C PHE A 192 -11.86 2.97 -16.24
N LEU A 193 -11.42 1.89 -16.89
CA LEU A 193 -10.07 1.36 -16.74
C LEU A 193 -8.98 2.41 -17.02
N PRO A 194 -9.05 3.20 -18.11
CA PRO A 194 -8.06 4.25 -18.40
C PRO A 194 -7.91 5.26 -17.26
N VAL A 195 -9.03 5.76 -16.74
CA VAL A 195 -9.06 6.69 -15.60
C VAL A 195 -8.42 6.04 -14.38
N GLY A 196 -8.81 4.80 -14.06
CA GLY A 196 -8.27 4.13 -12.89
C GLY A 196 -6.79 3.76 -13.03
N VAL A 197 -6.26 3.46 -14.22
CA VAL A 197 -4.81 3.29 -14.42
C VAL A 197 -4.07 4.60 -14.12
N LEU A 198 -4.60 5.75 -14.54
CA LEU A 198 -4.01 7.05 -14.20
C LEU A 198 -4.06 7.35 -12.70
N VAL A 199 -5.15 6.97 -12.03
CA VAL A 199 -5.25 7.12 -10.56
C VAL A 199 -4.24 6.21 -9.87
N LEU A 200 -4.08 4.97 -10.32
CA LEU A 200 -3.12 3.99 -9.80
C LEU A 200 -1.68 4.49 -9.84
N ILE A 201 -1.21 4.94 -11.01
CA ILE A 201 0.17 5.43 -11.15
C ILE A 201 0.43 6.67 -10.29
N ILE A 202 -0.53 7.60 -10.21
CA ILE A 202 -0.37 8.80 -9.37
C ILE A 202 -0.32 8.40 -7.89
N HIS A 203 -1.21 7.50 -7.47
CA HIS A 203 -1.27 6.99 -6.12
C HIS A 203 0.09 6.38 -5.72
N ASP A 204 0.55 5.37 -6.45
CA ASP A 204 1.74 4.61 -6.09
C ASP A 204 3.02 5.44 -6.23
N ALA A 205 3.13 6.26 -7.28
CA ALA A 205 4.29 7.13 -7.45
C ALA A 205 4.41 8.17 -6.32
N SER A 206 3.27 8.65 -5.80
CA SER A 206 3.25 9.66 -4.74
C SER A 206 3.68 9.13 -3.37
N ASP A 207 3.56 7.82 -3.13
CA ASP A 207 3.92 7.20 -1.86
C ASP A 207 5.41 6.84 -1.76
N ILE A 208 6.11 6.68 -2.89
CA ILE A 208 7.55 6.34 -2.91
C ILE A 208 8.40 7.34 -2.09
N PRO A 209 8.27 8.68 -2.26
CA PRO A 209 9.03 9.63 -1.44
C PRO A 209 8.69 9.53 0.05
N LEU A 210 7.42 9.30 0.41
CA LEU A 210 6.99 9.17 1.80
C LEU A 210 7.60 7.95 2.47
N ASP A 211 7.65 6.83 1.74
CA ASP A 211 8.25 5.59 2.22
C ASP A 211 9.75 5.73 2.43
N LEU A 212 10.45 6.34 1.46
CA LEU A 212 11.88 6.61 1.55
C LEU A 212 12.21 7.50 2.76
N VAL A 213 11.45 8.57 2.97
CA VAL A 213 11.65 9.47 4.12
C VAL A 213 11.42 8.73 5.44
N LYS A 214 10.35 7.95 5.57
CA LYS A 214 10.10 7.15 6.79
C LYS A 214 11.23 6.15 7.05
N MET A 215 11.70 5.44 6.02
CA MET A 215 12.82 4.51 6.14
C MET A 215 14.12 5.21 6.55
N ALA A 216 14.42 6.37 5.96
CA ALA A 216 15.57 7.19 6.32
C ALA A 216 15.51 7.63 7.80
N ASN A 217 14.33 8.05 8.28
CA ASN A 217 14.10 8.43 9.67
C ASN A 217 14.32 7.24 10.62
N TYR A 218 13.86 6.03 10.27
CA TYR A 218 14.13 4.82 11.07
C TYR A 218 15.63 4.47 11.13
N MET A 219 16.38 4.80 10.08
CA MET A 219 17.83 4.67 10.04
C MET A 219 18.58 5.87 10.64
N LYS A 220 17.87 6.87 11.19
CA LYS A 220 18.43 8.13 11.71
C LYS A 220 19.33 8.87 10.71
N LEU A 221 19.00 8.80 9.42
CA LEU A 221 19.74 9.50 8.36
C LEU A 221 19.27 10.97 8.19
N GLU A 222 18.45 11.47 9.10
CA GLU A 222 17.94 12.84 9.10
C GLU A 222 18.98 13.82 9.66
N ASP A 223 19.33 14.85 8.89
CA ASP A 223 20.50 15.70 9.19
C ASP A 223 20.20 16.96 10.03
N ARG A 224 18.95 17.18 10.45
CA ARG A 224 18.55 18.20 11.44
C ARG A 224 17.05 18.08 11.76
N LYS A 225 16.70 18.00 13.05
CA LYS A 225 15.30 18.10 13.53
C LYS A 225 14.65 19.36 12.93
N GLY A 226 13.52 19.21 12.24
CA GLY A 226 12.71 20.34 11.76
C GLY A 226 12.66 20.61 10.25
N TRP A 227 13.21 19.76 9.38
CA TRP A 227 13.17 19.99 7.92
C TRP A 227 12.29 19.01 7.13
N TYR A 228 11.73 17.97 7.75
CA TYR A 228 10.91 17.00 7.05
C TYR A 228 9.42 17.15 7.41
N LEU A 229 8.60 17.38 6.38
CA LEU A 229 7.12 17.41 6.48
C LEU A 229 6.56 16.17 7.20
N SER A 230 7.26 15.04 7.14
CA SER A 230 6.91 13.81 7.84
C SER A 230 6.84 13.95 9.37
N GLU A 231 7.62 14.85 10.00
CA GLU A 231 7.55 15.05 11.44
C GLU A 231 6.23 15.74 11.87
N ILE A 232 5.63 16.57 11.01
CA ILE A 232 4.40 17.32 11.30
C ILE A 232 3.17 16.40 11.24
N PHE A 233 3.12 15.47 10.30
CA PHE A 233 1.97 14.56 10.13
C PHE A 233 1.99 13.35 11.08
N PHE A 234 3.15 13.00 11.65
CA PHE A 234 3.32 11.76 12.43
C PHE A 234 3.80 11.95 13.89
N SER A 235 3.90 13.18 14.41
CA SER A 235 4.11 13.46 15.85
C SER A 235 2.81 13.35 16.66
#